data_AF-A0A3B6DJS2-F1
#
_entry.id   AF-A0A3B6DJS2-F1
#
_cell.length_a   1.000
_cell.length_b   1.000
_cell.length_c   1.000
_cell.angle_alpha   90.00
_cell.angle_beta   90.00
_cell.angle_gamma   90.00
#
_symmetry.space_group_name_H-M   'P 1'
#
loop_
_entity.id
_entity.type
_entity.pdbx_description
1 polymer ?
#
loop_
_entity_poly.entity_id
_entity_poly.type
_entity_poly.pdbx_seq_one_letter_code
_entity_poly.pdbx_strand_id
1 'polypeptide(L)'
;MRGAERVDEISRGHVDTLNVSVGKLRSAVWEHFTITETVDGKRSKAKCKYCRKDFNCETKTNGTSSMKKHLEKEHSVTCTKTPGAHPPNPSSTGDATCNVRSVEVGSSSNGKRKRTNEDPTQTTAANTHTQWDKAEFSSRIIKITGQLQLQDIQGAFSKVLEAYGPSANSSSSHHRPSTTSAQHPTTSSLVPMEVYGRVAEKNKMKKSITENQSNGVNVLPIVGIAGVGKTTLAQFVYNDPDMKSQFHHRIWVCVSRKFDEVKITKEMLDFFPQERHEGISNFAKLQEILKEHIKYQSKSFLLVLDDVSENVDYHKWNKLLYPLTSSQAKGNIILVTTRNLSVAQRLRTLEPIKLGALENDDMWLLLKSCAFGIGDYKGPGNLRTIGMQIAEKLKGSPLAAVTAGALLRDHLSVDHWSNILKKEKWKSLGLSGGFMPALKLSYDELPYHLQQCFSYCSIFPEKYRFLGKDLVYIWISQGFLNHAKRLEEIGWEYLNNLVNLGFFQQIEEQQEEDEDEEEEFFLGSKIWYPMSGPMHDFARMVPRTECATMDGLQCNNMLPTIRHLSIVTNSAYSKDQHGTIPRNIKFEGVNCRKHRH
;
A
#
# COMPACT_ATOMS: atom_id res chain seq x y z
N MET A 1 -37.38 38.45 57.99
CA MET A 1 -36.78 38.27 59.34
C MET A 1 -35.40 37.61 59.18
N ARG A 2 -34.63 37.51 60.28
CA ARG A 2 -33.33 36.81 60.51
C ARG A 2 -33.15 35.50 59.68
N GLY A 3 -31.95 35.02 59.30
CA GLY A 3 -30.52 35.40 59.47
C GLY A 3 -29.66 34.59 58.45
N ALA A 4 -28.39 34.91 58.12
CA ALA A 4 -27.14 34.72 58.90
C ALA A 4 -26.86 33.23 59.23
N GLU A 5 -25.71 32.57 58.99
CA GLU A 5 -24.34 32.90 58.51
C GLU A 5 -23.79 31.74 57.60
N ARG A 6 -22.69 31.75 56.82
CA ARG A 6 -21.35 32.43 56.73
C ARG A 6 -20.18 31.64 57.39
N VAL A 7 -18.98 31.61 56.74
CA VAL A 7 -17.62 31.26 57.30
C VAL A 7 -17.41 29.74 57.64
N ASP A 8 -16.27 29.03 57.48
CA ASP A 8 -14.85 29.40 57.16
C ASP A 8 -13.97 28.32 56.42
N GLU A 9 -12.66 28.60 56.35
CA GLU A 9 -11.45 27.96 55.76
C GLU A 9 -10.96 26.51 56.12
N ILE A 10 -10.15 25.96 55.17
CA ILE A 10 -8.87 25.19 55.29
C ILE A 10 -8.76 23.83 56.04
N SER A 11 -8.18 22.84 55.32
CA SER A 11 -7.19 21.85 55.82
C SER A 11 -6.37 21.30 54.64
N ARG A 12 -5.07 21.63 54.44
CA ARG A 12 -3.86 21.07 55.08
C ARG A 12 -3.71 19.53 55.04
N GLY A 13 -3.18 19.02 53.92
CA GLY A 13 -2.54 17.70 53.83
C GLY A 13 -1.01 17.81 53.98
N HIS A 14 -0.38 16.89 54.71
CA HIS A 14 1.05 16.93 55.03
C HIS A 14 1.89 16.24 53.93
N VAL A 15 2.91 16.91 53.41
CA VAL A 15 4.03 16.25 52.73
C VAL A 15 5.09 15.97 53.78
N ASP A 16 5.55 14.72 53.91
CA ASP A 16 6.67 14.39 54.76
C ASP A 16 7.62 13.37 54.11
N THR A 17 8.91 13.49 54.42
CA THR A 17 9.99 12.95 53.57
C THR A 17 10.79 11.86 54.27
N LEU A 18 10.89 10.67 53.66
CA LEU A 18 11.85 9.63 54.07
C LEU A 18 12.81 9.26 52.93
N ASN A 19 13.83 10.11 52.77
CA ASN A 19 15.06 9.78 52.06
C ASN A 19 15.79 8.64 52.79
N VAL A 20 15.99 7.49 52.14
CA VAL A 20 16.90 6.43 52.62
C VAL A 20 18.09 6.31 51.66
N SER A 21 19.17 7.01 51.99
CA SER A 21 20.35 7.19 51.13
C SER A 21 21.35 6.02 51.23
N VAL A 22 21.10 4.94 50.47
CA VAL A 22 21.92 3.71 50.51
C VAL A 22 23.16 3.76 49.59
N GLY A 23 24.24 4.35 50.09
CA GLY A 23 25.62 3.90 49.85
C GLY A 23 26.27 4.16 48.48
N LYS A 24 27.29 5.04 48.49
CA LYS A 24 28.18 5.35 47.35
C LYS A 24 28.64 4.09 46.57
N LEU A 25 28.41 4.08 45.26
CA LEU A 25 28.86 3.02 44.35
C LEU A 25 30.39 2.95 44.31
N ARG A 26 30.98 1.88 44.87
CA ARG A 26 32.44 1.68 44.96
C ARG A 26 33.04 0.81 43.82
N SER A 27 32.34 0.63 42.70
CA SER A 27 32.90 -0.01 41.50
C SER A 27 32.06 0.28 40.26
N ALA A 28 32.69 0.77 39.18
CA ALA A 28 32.05 1.07 37.90
C ALA A 28 31.39 -0.16 37.22
N VAL A 29 31.82 -1.38 37.59
CA VAL A 29 31.24 -2.65 37.11
C VAL A 29 29.71 -2.68 37.26
N TRP A 30 29.15 -2.01 38.26
CA TRP A 30 27.70 -1.96 38.50
C TRP A 30 26.90 -1.21 37.43
N GLU A 31 27.50 -0.34 36.62
CA GLU A 31 26.79 0.44 35.60
C GLU A 31 26.19 -0.46 34.51
N HIS A 32 26.81 -1.62 34.26
CA HIS A 32 26.39 -2.62 33.26
C HIS A 32 25.35 -3.65 33.77
N PHE A 33 24.88 -3.52 35.02
CA PHE A 33 23.98 -4.49 35.66
C PHE A 33 22.79 -3.80 36.35
N THR A 34 21.67 -4.50 36.44
CA THR A 34 20.47 -4.07 37.17
C THR A 34 20.27 -4.99 38.37
N ILE A 35 20.03 -4.44 39.55
CA ILE A 35 19.72 -5.24 40.76
C ILE A 35 18.32 -5.84 40.58
N THR A 36 18.19 -7.15 40.72
CA THR A 36 16.91 -7.88 40.58
C THR A 36 16.33 -8.31 41.91
N GLU A 37 17.12 -8.36 42.98
CA GLU A 37 16.67 -8.79 44.29
C GLU A 37 17.52 -8.16 45.41
N THR A 38 16.86 -7.71 46.48
CA THR A 38 17.50 -7.17 47.69
C THR A 38 16.92 -7.80 48.94
N VAL A 39 17.79 -8.20 49.87
CA VAL A 39 17.44 -8.79 51.17
C VAL A 39 18.17 -7.99 52.25
N ASP A 40 17.47 -7.60 53.32
CA ASP A 40 18.00 -6.79 54.44
C ASP A 40 18.81 -5.55 54.01
N GLY A 41 18.30 -4.82 53.01
CA GLY A 41 18.94 -3.64 52.43
C GLY A 41 20.23 -3.92 51.64
N LYS A 42 20.58 -5.20 51.43
CA LYS A 42 21.77 -5.64 50.68
C LYS A 42 21.35 -6.24 49.33
N ARG A 43 22.24 -6.14 48.35
CA ARG A 43 22.02 -6.66 46.99
C ARG A 43 22.17 -8.18 47.01
N SER A 44 21.08 -8.91 46.72
CA SER A 44 21.05 -10.38 46.69
C SER A 44 21.36 -10.88 45.28
N LYS A 45 20.65 -10.38 44.26
CA LYS A 45 20.84 -10.78 42.85
C LYS A 45 20.91 -9.58 41.91
N ALA A 46 21.65 -9.72 40.82
CA ALA A 46 21.78 -8.72 39.76
C ALA A 46 21.88 -9.37 38.37
N LYS A 47 21.36 -8.67 37.37
CA LYS A 47 21.26 -9.12 35.97
C LYS A 47 22.09 -8.23 35.05
N CYS A 48 22.88 -8.83 34.16
CA CYS A 48 23.62 -8.08 33.14
C CYS A 48 22.64 -7.42 32.15
N LYS A 49 22.79 -6.11 31.91
CA LYS A 49 21.88 -5.33 31.04
C LYS A 49 21.87 -5.82 29.59
N TYR A 50 23.00 -6.33 29.09
CA TYR A 50 23.18 -6.72 27.69
C TYR A 50 22.75 -8.17 27.42
N CYS A 51 23.25 -9.14 28.19
CA CYS A 51 23.01 -10.57 27.96
C CYS A 51 21.93 -11.20 28.85
N ARG A 52 21.38 -10.45 29.82
CA ARG A 52 20.36 -10.89 30.79
C ARG A 52 20.73 -12.08 31.69
N LYS A 53 22.01 -12.48 31.74
CA LYS A 53 22.60 -13.47 32.66
C LYS A 53 22.52 -12.97 34.11
N ASP A 54 22.11 -13.83 35.03
CA ASP A 54 21.97 -13.55 36.47
C ASP A 54 23.26 -13.82 37.26
N PHE A 55 23.49 -13.02 38.30
CA PHE A 55 24.64 -13.08 39.20
C PHE A 55 24.20 -12.93 40.66
N ASN A 56 24.74 -13.78 41.53
CA ASN A 56 24.55 -13.68 42.98
C ASN A 56 25.54 -12.67 43.59
N CYS A 57 25.06 -11.86 44.53
CA CYS A 57 25.74 -10.72 45.14
C CYS A 57 25.90 -10.83 46.67
N GLU A 58 25.50 -11.96 47.28
CA GLU A 58 25.49 -12.21 48.74
C GLU A 58 26.82 -11.91 49.48
N THR A 59 27.97 -11.92 48.79
CA THR A 59 29.28 -11.63 49.39
C THR A 59 29.94 -10.39 48.78
N LYS A 60 30.43 -9.50 49.65
CA LYS A 60 30.99 -8.16 49.31
C LYS A 60 32.17 -8.18 48.33
N THR A 61 32.81 -9.32 48.09
CA THR A 61 34.03 -9.47 47.27
C THR A 61 33.85 -10.33 46.02
N ASN A 62 32.93 -11.30 46.02
CA ASN A 62 32.87 -12.30 44.94
C ASN A 62 31.85 -11.94 43.86
N GLY A 63 30.79 -11.18 44.19
CA GLY A 63 29.83 -10.69 43.20
C GLY A 63 30.49 -9.80 42.15
N THR A 64 31.10 -8.69 42.57
CA THR A 64 31.76 -7.72 41.67
C THR A 64 32.93 -8.30 40.86
N SER A 65 33.71 -9.22 41.44
CA SER A 65 34.81 -9.87 40.72
C SER A 65 34.32 -10.89 39.68
N SER A 66 33.20 -11.56 39.94
CA SER A 66 32.53 -12.44 38.96
C SER A 66 31.87 -11.64 37.83
N MET A 67 31.20 -10.53 38.17
CA MET A 67 30.63 -9.58 37.21
C MET A 67 31.71 -8.95 36.31
N LYS A 68 32.86 -8.57 36.89
CA LYS A 68 34.01 -8.06 36.11
C LYS A 68 34.55 -9.12 35.14
N LYS A 69 34.81 -10.34 35.63
CA LYS A 69 35.27 -11.46 34.78
C LYS A 69 34.28 -11.80 33.66
N HIS A 70 32.97 -11.62 33.88
CA HIS A 70 31.98 -11.80 32.83
C HIS A 70 32.15 -10.78 31.69
N LEU A 71 32.26 -9.48 32.01
CA LEU A 71 32.50 -8.42 31.01
C LEU A 71 33.83 -8.63 30.27
N GLU A 72 34.85 -9.17 30.93
CA GLU A 72 36.19 -9.39 30.37
C GLU A 72 36.31 -10.65 29.50
N LYS A 73 35.55 -11.73 29.77
CA LYS A 73 35.78 -13.05 29.14
C LYS A 73 34.69 -13.58 28.22
N GLU A 74 33.41 -13.26 28.43
CA GLU A 74 32.31 -13.86 27.66
C GLU A 74 31.45 -12.78 26.99
N HIS A 75 31.36 -12.83 25.65
CA HIS A 75 30.66 -11.87 24.80
C HIS A 75 31.26 -10.43 24.79
N SER A 76 32.58 -10.32 24.67
CA SER A 76 33.32 -9.04 24.51
C SER A 76 33.03 -8.25 23.22
N VAL A 77 31.99 -8.63 22.47
CA VAL A 77 31.39 -7.89 21.34
C VAL A 77 29.97 -7.40 21.65
N THR A 78 29.26 -8.07 22.57
CA THR A 78 27.85 -7.83 22.93
C THR A 78 27.71 -7.03 24.23
N CYS A 79 28.65 -7.20 25.18
CA CYS A 79 28.59 -6.59 26.52
C CYS A 79 29.44 -5.31 26.66
N THR A 80 30.12 -4.87 25.60
CA THR A 80 31.22 -3.87 25.64
C THR A 80 31.04 -2.71 24.66
N LYS A 81 30.00 -2.74 23.81
CA LYS A 81 29.73 -1.69 22.81
C LYS A 81 28.57 -0.80 23.25
N THR A 82 28.90 0.38 23.78
CA THR A 82 27.95 1.47 24.01
C THR A 82 28.16 2.56 22.95
N PRO A 83 27.12 3.07 22.27
CA PRO A 83 27.26 4.24 21.40
C PRO A 83 27.42 5.53 22.22
N GLY A 84 28.33 6.42 21.79
CA GLY A 84 28.25 7.86 22.03
C GLY A 84 28.37 8.38 23.47
N ALA A 85 29.59 8.49 23.99
CA ALA A 85 29.93 9.44 25.07
C ALA A 85 31.39 9.89 24.96
N HIS A 86 31.62 11.17 24.63
CA HIS A 86 32.93 11.81 24.78
C HIS A 86 33.09 12.36 26.21
N PRO A 87 34.24 12.15 26.89
CA PRO A 87 34.60 12.95 28.06
C PRO A 87 34.91 14.41 27.63
N PRO A 88 34.62 15.41 28.47
CA PRO A 88 35.00 16.80 28.19
C PRO A 88 36.51 17.02 28.35
N ASN A 89 37.09 17.86 27.50
CA ASN A 89 38.48 18.33 27.65
C ASN A 89 38.63 19.29 28.84
N PRO A 90 39.59 19.07 29.76
CA PRO A 90 40.26 20.16 30.45
C PRO A 90 41.37 20.75 29.55
N SER A 91 41.60 22.06 29.64
CA SER A 91 42.64 22.77 28.89
C SER A 91 43.88 23.07 29.74
N SER A 92 45.08 22.83 29.19
CA SER A 92 46.22 23.76 29.32
C SER A 92 47.37 23.44 28.35
N THR A 93 48.08 24.49 27.93
CA THR A 93 49.56 24.58 27.67
C THR A 93 50.34 23.39 27.10
N GLY A 94 51.12 23.58 26.02
CA GLY A 94 52.01 22.50 25.53
C GLY A 94 53.10 22.76 24.47
N ASP A 95 53.13 23.92 23.79
CA ASP A 95 54.30 24.46 23.05
C ASP A 95 54.91 23.71 21.82
N ALA A 96 55.87 24.40 21.18
CA ALA A 96 56.97 23.90 20.32
C ALA A 96 56.72 23.35 18.88
N THR A 97 57.02 24.20 17.89
CA THR A 97 57.67 23.92 16.57
C THR A 97 56.95 23.05 15.51
N CYS A 98 56.71 23.52 14.27
CA CYS A 98 57.67 23.74 13.15
C CYS A 98 58.30 22.41 12.63
N ASN A 99 58.49 22.13 11.33
CA ASN A 99 58.30 22.88 10.06
C ASN A 99 58.38 21.88 8.87
N VAL A 100 58.07 22.14 7.58
CA VAL A 100 57.61 23.33 6.81
C VAL A 100 56.90 22.89 5.50
N ARG A 101 56.49 23.88 4.67
CA ARG A 101 56.14 23.88 3.22
C ARG A 101 56.90 22.91 2.29
N SER A 102 56.53 22.63 1.02
CA SER A 102 55.30 22.70 0.17
C SER A 102 55.74 22.48 -1.31
N VAL A 103 54.79 22.32 -2.27
CA VAL A 103 54.94 22.81 -3.69
C VAL A 103 55.93 22.00 -4.59
N GLU A 104 55.72 21.73 -5.89
CA GLU A 104 54.64 22.05 -6.84
C GLU A 104 54.49 21.04 -8.02
N VAL A 105 53.36 21.16 -8.73
CA VAL A 105 53.04 20.93 -10.16
C VAL A 105 54.00 20.16 -11.09
N GLY A 106 53.41 19.23 -11.86
CA GLY A 106 53.80 18.85 -13.24
C GLY A 106 53.71 17.34 -13.54
N SER A 107 53.51 16.85 -14.78
CA SER A 107 52.74 17.34 -15.94
C SER A 107 52.77 16.29 -17.08
N SER A 108 51.60 15.91 -17.61
CA SER A 108 51.36 15.42 -18.99
C SER A 108 52.07 14.17 -19.59
N SER A 109 51.23 13.15 -19.88
CA SER A 109 51.17 12.39 -21.16
C SER A 109 52.15 11.25 -21.53
N ASN A 110 51.58 10.28 -22.28
CA ASN A 110 52.21 9.20 -23.07
C ASN A 110 52.93 8.06 -22.30
N GLY A 111 52.88 6.78 -22.72
CA GLY A 111 52.02 6.16 -23.74
C GLY A 111 52.52 4.79 -24.26
N LYS A 112 51.58 3.94 -24.70
CA LYS A 112 51.73 2.66 -25.47
C LYS A 112 52.11 1.36 -24.70
N ARG A 113 51.52 0.28 -25.25
CA ARG A 113 51.76 -1.18 -25.18
C ARG A 113 53.21 -1.60 -24.84
N LYS A 114 53.47 -2.79 -24.25
CA LYS A 114 53.07 -4.14 -24.75
C LYS A 114 53.22 -5.24 -23.67
N ARG A 115 52.53 -6.38 -23.83
CA ARG A 115 52.69 -7.61 -23.03
C ARG A 115 53.95 -8.41 -23.42
N THR A 116 54.56 -9.07 -22.44
CA THR A 116 55.03 -10.48 -22.49
C THR A 116 55.11 -11.02 -21.07
N ASN A 117 54.90 -12.33 -20.88
CA ASN A 117 55.05 -13.01 -19.59
C ASN A 117 56.43 -13.69 -19.53
N GLU A 118 57.06 -13.73 -18.36
CA GLU A 118 57.91 -14.84 -17.93
C GLU A 118 57.58 -15.18 -16.46
N ASP A 119 57.84 -16.42 -16.05
CA ASP A 119 57.42 -17.01 -14.77
C ASP A 119 58.48 -16.77 -13.67
N PRO A 120 58.12 -16.89 -12.38
CA PRO A 120 58.85 -17.90 -11.61
C PRO A 120 57.98 -18.72 -10.64
N THR A 121 58.31 -20.00 -10.54
CA THR A 121 57.62 -21.00 -9.71
C THR A 121 58.04 -20.99 -8.24
N GLN A 122 57.02 -21.07 -7.36
CA GLN A 122 57.05 -21.62 -5.98
C GLN A 122 57.91 -20.86 -4.94
N THR A 123 57.34 -20.49 -3.79
CA THR A 123 57.21 -21.41 -2.65
C THR A 123 55.97 -21.10 -1.78
N THR A 124 55.49 -22.08 -1.03
CA THR A 124 54.14 -22.16 -0.42
C THR A 124 53.93 -21.42 0.91
N ALA A 125 52.74 -20.82 1.06
CA ALA A 125 51.96 -20.80 2.31
C ALA A 125 50.46 -20.91 1.96
N ALA A 126 49.64 -21.49 2.85
CA ALA A 126 48.32 -22.01 2.46
C ALA A 126 47.18 -20.97 2.45
N ASN A 127 46.36 -21.01 1.40
CA ASN A 127 45.04 -20.38 1.32
C ASN A 127 44.03 -21.38 0.74
N THR A 128 43.25 -22.06 1.60
CA THR A 128 42.23 -23.02 1.18
C THR A 128 40.93 -22.32 0.78
N HIS A 129 40.93 -21.66 -0.39
CA HIS A 129 39.69 -21.39 -1.10
C HIS A 129 39.23 -22.68 -1.80
N THR A 130 38.13 -23.27 -1.35
CA THR A 130 37.49 -24.38 -2.05
C THR A 130 36.96 -23.92 -3.40
N GLN A 131 37.56 -24.44 -4.47
CA GLN A 131 37.23 -24.07 -5.84
C GLN A 131 35.82 -24.57 -6.22
N TRP A 132 35.01 -23.69 -6.79
CA TRP A 132 33.58 -23.91 -7.00
C TRP A 132 33.32 -24.79 -8.25
N ASP A 133 33.27 -26.11 -8.07
CA ASP A 133 32.92 -27.02 -9.18
C ASP A 133 31.43 -26.97 -9.51
N LYS A 134 31.14 -26.35 -10.66
CA LYS A 134 29.79 -26.19 -11.21
C LYS A 134 29.20 -27.49 -11.74
N ALA A 135 30.03 -28.45 -12.16
CA ALA A 135 29.59 -29.77 -12.57
C ALA A 135 29.19 -30.62 -11.35
N GLU A 136 30.00 -30.63 -10.29
CA GLU A 136 29.64 -31.33 -9.04
C GLU A 136 28.31 -30.81 -8.46
N PHE A 137 28.14 -29.48 -8.40
CA PHE A 137 26.87 -28.87 -7.97
C PHE A 137 25.69 -29.25 -8.86
N SER A 138 25.86 -29.25 -10.19
CA SER A 138 24.80 -29.64 -11.13
C SER A 138 24.42 -31.12 -10.95
N SER A 139 25.41 -32.01 -10.83
CA SER A 139 25.19 -33.44 -10.53
C SER A 139 24.54 -33.67 -9.17
N ARG A 140 24.89 -32.89 -8.13
CA ARG A 140 24.21 -32.94 -6.82
C ARG A 140 22.76 -32.48 -6.91
N ILE A 141 22.46 -31.41 -7.65
CA ILE A 141 21.08 -30.96 -7.89
C ILE A 141 20.29 -32.06 -8.61
N ILE A 142 20.79 -32.58 -9.74
CA ILE A 142 20.13 -33.67 -10.49
C ILE A 142 19.92 -34.90 -9.62
N LYS A 143 20.89 -35.26 -8.76
CA LYS A 143 20.77 -36.39 -7.83
C LYS A 143 19.73 -36.15 -6.73
N ILE A 144 19.62 -34.94 -6.19
CA ILE A 144 18.57 -34.56 -5.23
C ILE A 144 17.19 -34.57 -5.92
N THR A 145 17.07 -33.98 -7.11
CA THR A 145 15.83 -34.00 -7.91
C THR A 145 15.42 -35.42 -8.33
N GLY A 146 16.37 -36.33 -8.53
CA GLY A 146 16.10 -37.75 -8.82
C GLY A 146 15.79 -38.60 -7.58
N GLN A 147 16.29 -38.22 -6.39
CA GLN A 147 15.97 -38.88 -5.12
C GLN A 147 14.62 -38.42 -4.54
N LEU A 148 14.18 -37.19 -4.88
CA LEU A 148 12.82 -36.72 -4.66
C LEU A 148 11.88 -37.35 -5.70
N GLN A 149 11.34 -38.54 -5.40
CA GLN A 149 10.45 -39.25 -6.32
C GLN A 149 9.23 -38.40 -6.71
N LEU A 150 9.17 -38.01 -7.98
CA LEU A 150 8.23 -37.04 -8.57
C LEU A 150 6.78 -37.54 -8.73
N GLN A 151 6.30 -38.43 -7.85
CA GLN A 151 4.93 -38.97 -7.89
C GLN A 151 3.94 -38.07 -7.13
N ASP A 152 4.27 -37.60 -5.92
CA ASP A 152 3.37 -36.73 -5.13
C ASP A 152 3.10 -35.38 -5.81
N ILE A 153 4.09 -34.84 -6.54
CA ILE A 153 3.93 -33.60 -7.30
C ILE A 153 2.96 -33.82 -8.46
N GLN A 154 2.93 -34.98 -9.13
CA GLN A 154 1.91 -35.26 -10.15
C GLN A 154 0.51 -35.32 -9.53
N GLY A 155 0.35 -35.94 -8.36
CA GLY A 155 -0.92 -35.95 -7.62
C GLY A 155 -1.39 -34.54 -7.21
N ALA A 156 -0.47 -33.66 -6.81
CA ALA A 156 -0.76 -32.26 -6.53
C ALA A 156 -1.09 -31.46 -7.80
N PHE A 157 -0.33 -31.65 -8.88
CA PHE A 157 -0.50 -30.91 -10.14
C PHE A 157 -1.78 -31.31 -10.87
N SER A 158 -2.19 -32.59 -10.83
CA SER A 158 -3.50 -33.02 -11.32
C SER A 158 -4.65 -32.39 -10.53
N LYS A 159 -4.55 -32.30 -9.19
CA LYS A 159 -5.56 -31.59 -8.37
C LYS A 159 -5.60 -30.08 -8.63
N VAL A 160 -4.47 -29.48 -9.02
CA VAL A 160 -4.44 -28.10 -9.52
C VAL A 160 -5.09 -28.00 -10.90
N LEU A 161 -4.85 -28.94 -11.81
CA LEU A 161 -5.53 -28.99 -13.12
C LEU A 161 -7.05 -29.20 -12.98
N GLU A 162 -7.52 -30.08 -12.09
CA GLU A 162 -8.95 -30.29 -11.84
C GLU A 162 -9.66 -29.02 -11.28
N ALA A 163 -8.92 -28.11 -10.64
CA ALA A 163 -9.43 -26.80 -10.23
C ALA A 163 -9.57 -25.81 -11.41
N TYR A 164 -8.98 -26.10 -12.57
CA TYR A 164 -9.09 -25.33 -13.82
C TYR A 164 -9.76 -26.19 -14.90
N GLY A 165 -11.10 -26.14 -14.96
CA GLY A 165 -11.92 -26.90 -15.92
C GLY A 165 -11.41 -26.80 -17.37
N PRO A 166 -11.46 -27.90 -18.15
CA PRO A 166 -10.62 -28.08 -19.33
C PRO A 166 -10.99 -27.14 -20.49
N SER A 167 -9.96 -26.60 -21.15
CA SER A 167 -10.09 -25.94 -22.45
C SER A 167 -9.02 -26.47 -23.42
N ALA A 168 -9.49 -26.81 -24.63
CA ALA A 168 -8.70 -27.14 -25.83
C ALA A 168 -7.58 -28.19 -25.69
N ASN A 169 -7.89 -29.45 -26.04
CA ASN A 169 -6.94 -30.26 -26.79
C ASN A 169 -6.76 -29.66 -28.20
N SER A 170 -5.56 -29.75 -28.77
CA SER A 170 -5.16 -29.05 -29.98
C SER A 170 -5.46 -29.82 -31.28
N SER A 171 -5.69 -29.09 -32.38
CA SER A 171 -5.45 -29.57 -33.75
C SER A 171 -5.45 -28.46 -34.80
N SER A 172 -4.44 -28.52 -35.68
CA SER A 172 -4.28 -27.78 -36.94
C SER A 172 -4.11 -26.25 -36.89
N SER A 173 -3.58 -25.72 -37.99
CA SER A 173 -2.98 -24.39 -38.09
C SER A 173 -3.75 -23.44 -39.01
N HIS A 174 -4.02 -22.22 -38.55
CA HIS A 174 -3.99 -21.02 -39.40
C HIS A 174 -3.61 -19.80 -38.57
N HIS A 175 -2.61 -19.03 -39.01
CA HIS A 175 -2.23 -17.79 -38.36
C HIS A 175 -3.26 -16.69 -38.66
N ARG A 176 -4.01 -16.29 -37.62
CA ARG A 176 -4.74 -15.02 -37.59
C ARG A 176 -4.36 -14.30 -36.30
N PRO A 177 -3.90 -13.03 -36.34
CA PRO A 177 -3.53 -12.32 -35.11
C PRO A 177 -4.74 -12.09 -34.21
N SER A 178 -4.86 -12.89 -33.15
CA SER A 178 -5.91 -12.75 -32.14
C SER A 178 -5.65 -11.51 -31.29
N THR A 179 -6.20 -10.37 -31.70
CA THR A 179 -6.20 -9.14 -30.89
C THR A 179 -7.14 -9.31 -29.70
N THR A 180 -6.70 -9.99 -28.65
CA THR A 180 -7.37 -10.13 -27.34
C THR A 180 -7.33 -8.83 -26.53
N SER A 181 -7.67 -7.72 -27.20
CA SER A 181 -7.91 -6.43 -26.56
C SER A 181 -9.35 -6.43 -26.05
N ALA A 182 -9.53 -6.84 -24.80
CA ALA A 182 -10.82 -6.73 -24.09
C ALA A 182 -11.11 -5.25 -23.75
N GLN A 183 -11.37 -4.45 -24.79
CA GLN A 183 -11.83 -3.08 -24.66
C GLN A 183 -13.30 -3.10 -24.27
N HIS A 184 -13.58 -2.81 -22.99
CA HIS A 184 -14.87 -2.23 -22.64
C HIS A 184 -14.97 -0.86 -23.36
N PRO A 185 -16.03 -0.58 -24.14
CA PRO A 185 -16.18 0.72 -24.79
C PRO A 185 -16.41 1.84 -23.76
N THR A 186 -15.35 2.56 -23.40
CA THR A 186 -15.34 3.76 -22.54
C THR A 186 -15.90 4.98 -23.28
N THR A 187 -17.14 4.85 -23.75
CA THR A 187 -17.85 5.89 -24.49
C THR A 187 -18.30 7.04 -23.59
N SER A 188 -18.59 8.18 -24.20
CA SER A 188 -19.21 9.34 -23.54
C SER A 188 -20.71 9.15 -23.22
N SER A 189 -21.33 8.07 -23.71
CA SER A 189 -22.70 7.71 -23.34
C SER A 189 -22.74 7.30 -21.88
N LEU A 190 -23.79 7.74 -21.17
CA LEU A 190 -24.15 7.14 -19.89
C LEU A 190 -24.41 5.64 -20.08
N VAL A 191 -23.99 4.84 -19.10
CA VAL A 191 -24.60 3.51 -18.88
C VAL A 191 -26.10 3.74 -18.63
N PRO A 192 -27.03 2.87 -19.10
CA PRO A 192 -28.48 3.06 -18.90
C PRO A 192 -29.00 2.99 -17.45
N MET A 193 -28.12 3.12 -16.44
CA MET A 193 -28.43 3.04 -15.02
C MET A 193 -28.25 4.40 -14.35
N GLU A 194 -29.09 4.66 -13.34
CA GLU A 194 -28.98 5.80 -12.45
C GLU A 194 -27.69 5.75 -11.62
N VAL A 195 -27.11 6.91 -11.29
CA VAL A 195 -25.81 7.03 -10.62
C VAL A 195 -26.00 7.33 -9.13
N TYR A 196 -26.13 6.28 -8.33
CA TYR A 196 -26.28 6.34 -6.87
C TYR A 196 -25.00 6.85 -6.16
N GLY A 197 -25.19 7.51 -5.01
CA GLY A 197 -24.13 7.93 -4.09
C GLY A 197 -23.04 8.86 -4.60
N ARG A 198 -23.24 9.54 -5.75
CA ARG A 198 -22.25 10.45 -6.35
C ARG A 198 -22.72 11.90 -6.54
N VAL A 199 -23.85 12.26 -5.93
CA VAL A 199 -24.45 13.61 -6.06
C VAL A 199 -23.59 14.68 -5.38
N ALA A 200 -22.97 14.37 -4.24
CA ALA A 200 -22.10 15.29 -3.51
C ALA A 200 -20.84 15.65 -4.32
N GLU A 201 -20.14 14.65 -4.87
CA GLU A 201 -18.94 14.85 -5.69
C GLU A 201 -19.28 15.54 -7.01
N LYS A 202 -20.40 15.18 -7.65
CA LYS A 202 -20.91 15.88 -8.84
C LYS A 202 -21.16 17.37 -8.54
N ASN A 203 -21.82 17.69 -7.44
CA ASN A 203 -22.11 19.08 -7.07
C ASN A 203 -20.83 19.84 -6.71
N LYS A 204 -19.86 19.20 -6.03
CA LYS A 204 -18.52 19.74 -5.79
C LYS A 204 -17.79 20.03 -7.10
N MET A 205 -17.82 19.10 -8.07
CA MET A 205 -17.22 19.30 -9.40
C MET A 205 -17.88 20.46 -10.15
N LYS A 206 -19.22 20.51 -10.22
CA LYS A 206 -19.96 21.62 -10.83
C LYS A 206 -19.59 22.96 -10.19
N LYS A 207 -19.53 23.03 -8.86
CA LYS A 207 -19.09 24.22 -8.12
C LYS A 207 -17.67 24.65 -8.55
N SER A 208 -16.69 23.74 -8.47
CA SER A 208 -15.30 24.05 -8.87
C SER A 208 -15.17 24.45 -10.34
N ILE A 209 -15.97 23.89 -11.24
CA ILE A 209 -16.03 24.28 -12.66
C ILE A 209 -16.58 25.69 -12.84
N THR A 210 -17.70 26.03 -12.18
CA THR A 210 -18.37 27.32 -12.33
C THR A 210 -17.62 28.47 -11.67
N GLU A 211 -16.94 28.23 -10.53
CA GLU A 211 -16.15 29.24 -9.83
C GLU A 211 -14.83 29.59 -10.54
N ASN A 212 -14.23 28.65 -11.28
CA ASN A 212 -12.92 28.82 -11.90
C ASN A 212 -13.01 29.18 -13.40
N GLN A 213 -13.72 30.28 -13.71
CA GLN A 213 -13.79 30.84 -15.06
C GLN A 213 -12.58 31.74 -15.40
N SER A 214 -11.37 31.23 -15.18
CA SER A 214 -10.12 31.92 -15.49
C SER A 214 -9.88 32.01 -17.01
N ASN A 215 -8.96 32.91 -17.40
CA ASN A 215 -8.38 32.92 -18.74
C ASN A 215 -7.40 31.74 -18.86
N GLY A 216 -7.64 30.82 -19.78
CA GLY A 216 -6.78 29.64 -20.00
C GLY A 216 -7.53 28.32 -19.89
N VAL A 217 -6.83 27.27 -19.45
CA VAL A 217 -7.34 25.89 -19.39
C VAL A 217 -7.14 25.34 -17.98
N ASN A 218 -8.22 24.94 -17.32
CA ASN A 218 -8.16 24.34 -15.99
C ASN A 218 -8.25 22.83 -16.05
N VAL A 219 -7.54 22.15 -15.14
CA VAL A 219 -7.47 20.68 -15.09
C VAL A 219 -7.96 20.21 -13.72
N LEU A 220 -9.04 19.42 -13.73
CA LEU A 220 -9.68 18.87 -12.54
C LEU A 220 -9.60 17.33 -12.57
N PRO A 221 -8.66 16.71 -11.83
CA PRO A 221 -8.56 15.26 -11.79
C PRO A 221 -9.62 14.61 -10.91
N ILE A 222 -10.08 13.43 -11.31
CA ILE A 222 -10.82 12.46 -10.49
C ILE A 222 -9.89 11.27 -10.24
N VAL A 223 -9.59 11.00 -8.98
CA VAL A 223 -8.58 10.01 -8.58
C VAL A 223 -9.14 9.01 -7.57
N GLY A 224 -8.75 7.73 -7.70
CA GLY A 224 -9.23 6.65 -6.84
C GLY A 224 -8.98 5.28 -7.47
N ILE A 225 -9.25 4.21 -6.72
CA ILE A 225 -8.93 2.83 -7.12
C ILE A 225 -9.63 2.37 -8.41
N ALA A 226 -9.24 1.21 -8.95
CA ALA A 226 -9.95 0.60 -10.07
C ALA A 226 -11.42 0.31 -9.69
N GLY A 227 -12.34 0.38 -10.66
CA GLY A 227 -13.77 0.04 -10.45
C GLY A 227 -14.59 0.95 -9.52
N VAL A 228 -14.01 1.99 -8.91
CA VAL A 228 -14.68 2.89 -7.94
C VAL A 228 -15.68 3.90 -8.56
N GLY A 229 -15.82 3.90 -9.89
CA GLY A 229 -16.78 4.73 -10.62
C GLY A 229 -16.27 6.10 -11.11
N LYS A 230 -14.94 6.31 -11.24
CA LYS A 230 -14.37 7.58 -11.73
C LYS A 230 -14.93 8.01 -13.09
N THR A 231 -14.88 7.11 -14.06
CA THR A 231 -15.46 7.26 -15.40
C THR A 231 -16.95 7.57 -15.32
N THR A 232 -17.69 6.87 -14.45
CA THR A 232 -19.14 7.09 -14.24
C THR A 232 -19.43 8.49 -13.68
N LEU A 233 -18.62 8.99 -12.74
CA LEU A 233 -18.73 10.37 -12.24
C LEU A 233 -18.39 11.40 -13.33
N ALA A 234 -17.33 11.17 -14.12
CA ALA A 234 -17.01 12.00 -15.28
C ALA A 234 -18.17 12.02 -16.31
N GLN A 235 -18.77 10.87 -16.63
CA GLN A 235 -19.96 10.77 -17.48
C GLN A 235 -21.17 11.51 -16.87
N PHE A 236 -21.38 11.43 -15.56
CA PHE A 236 -22.50 12.04 -14.83
C PHE A 236 -22.42 13.57 -14.73
N VAL A 237 -21.19 14.12 -14.80
CA VAL A 237 -20.93 15.56 -14.99
C VAL A 237 -21.02 15.93 -16.47
N TYR A 238 -20.32 15.23 -17.36
CA TYR A 238 -20.27 15.51 -18.80
C TYR A 238 -21.65 15.51 -19.49
N ASN A 239 -22.58 14.68 -18.99
CA ASN A 239 -23.95 14.58 -19.50
C ASN A 239 -25.00 15.37 -18.70
N ASP A 240 -24.60 16.12 -17.69
CA ASP A 240 -25.48 16.99 -16.91
C ASP A 240 -26.07 18.14 -17.77
N PRO A 241 -27.35 18.54 -17.60
CA PRO A 241 -27.96 19.60 -18.38
C PRO A 241 -27.21 20.94 -18.31
N ASP A 242 -26.70 21.33 -17.14
CA ASP A 242 -26.04 22.63 -16.97
C ASP A 242 -24.64 22.62 -17.60
N MET A 243 -23.95 21.48 -17.55
CA MET A 243 -22.67 21.29 -18.26
C MET A 243 -22.90 21.19 -19.78
N LYS A 244 -24.04 20.66 -20.23
CA LYS A 244 -24.42 20.63 -21.65
C LYS A 244 -24.72 22.03 -22.23
N SER A 245 -25.19 22.97 -21.42
CA SER A 245 -25.45 24.36 -21.84
C SER A 245 -24.25 25.29 -21.66
N GLN A 246 -23.39 25.06 -20.65
CA GLN A 246 -22.18 25.85 -20.41
C GLN A 246 -21.06 25.63 -21.44
N PHE A 247 -20.95 24.41 -21.99
CA PHE A 247 -19.83 24.01 -22.85
C PHE A 247 -20.25 23.78 -24.30
N HIS A 248 -19.74 24.63 -25.19
CA HIS A 248 -20.02 24.57 -26.62
C HIS A 248 -19.36 23.35 -27.29
N HIS A 249 -18.11 23.06 -26.92
CA HIS A 249 -17.41 21.84 -27.33
C HIS A 249 -17.34 20.90 -26.14
N ARG A 250 -17.79 19.66 -26.33
CA ARG A 250 -17.69 18.60 -25.34
C ARG A 250 -17.01 17.41 -26.03
N ILE A 251 -15.81 17.07 -25.55
CA ILE A 251 -14.86 16.14 -26.18
C ILE A 251 -14.56 15.04 -25.16
N TRP A 252 -14.52 13.78 -25.60
CA TRP A 252 -14.26 12.63 -24.72
C TRP A 252 -13.27 11.67 -25.37
N VAL A 253 -12.09 11.52 -24.77
CA VAL A 253 -11.00 10.67 -25.27
C VAL A 253 -10.63 9.62 -24.24
N CYS A 254 -10.58 8.36 -24.63
CA CYS A 254 -10.08 7.30 -23.76
C CYS A 254 -8.57 7.16 -23.94
N VAL A 255 -7.79 7.52 -22.92
CA VAL A 255 -6.34 7.44 -22.99
C VAL A 255 -5.91 5.97 -22.90
N SER A 256 -5.07 5.53 -23.83
CA SER A 256 -4.55 4.16 -23.81
C SER A 256 -3.51 3.98 -22.70
N ARG A 257 -3.14 2.73 -22.34
CA ARG A 257 -2.06 2.48 -21.37
C ARG A 257 -0.77 3.25 -21.70
N LYS A 258 -0.48 3.49 -22.98
CA LYS A 258 0.54 4.41 -23.46
C LYS A 258 -0.07 5.79 -23.74
N PHE A 259 0.53 6.82 -23.16
CA PHE A 259 0.20 8.22 -23.48
C PHE A 259 0.77 8.58 -24.86
N ASP A 260 -0.07 8.43 -25.88
CA ASP A 260 0.25 8.69 -27.29
C ASP A 260 -0.37 10.02 -27.71
N GLU A 261 0.45 11.06 -27.76
CA GLU A 261 0.05 12.43 -28.08
C GLU A 261 -0.64 12.52 -29.45
N VAL A 262 -0.19 11.73 -30.44
CA VAL A 262 -0.72 11.74 -31.82
C VAL A 262 -2.10 11.08 -31.87
N LYS A 263 -2.27 9.93 -31.21
CA LYS A 263 -3.55 9.22 -31.12
C LYS A 263 -4.58 10.06 -30.36
N ILE A 264 -4.18 10.66 -29.24
CA ILE A 264 -5.05 11.50 -28.42
C ILE A 264 -5.50 12.76 -29.19
N THR A 265 -4.61 13.47 -29.89
CA THR A 265 -5.00 14.64 -30.69
C THR A 265 -5.96 14.29 -31.84
N LYS A 266 -5.86 13.09 -32.44
CA LYS A 266 -6.84 12.62 -33.43
C LYS A 266 -8.22 12.39 -32.82
N GLU A 267 -8.29 11.67 -31.70
CA GLU A 267 -9.56 11.46 -30.99
C GLU A 267 -10.19 12.75 -30.46
N MET A 268 -9.40 13.82 -30.25
CA MET A 268 -9.97 15.16 -30.00
C MET A 268 -10.56 15.80 -31.26
N LEU A 269 -9.89 15.63 -32.40
CA LEU A 269 -10.28 16.21 -33.69
C LEU A 269 -11.54 15.56 -34.26
N ASP A 270 -11.77 14.27 -34.03
CA ASP A 270 -12.97 13.52 -34.46
C ASP A 270 -14.30 14.10 -33.91
N PHE A 271 -14.25 15.04 -32.95
CA PHE A 271 -15.42 15.78 -32.43
C PHE A 271 -15.73 17.09 -33.21
N PHE A 272 -14.91 17.48 -34.19
CA PHE A 272 -15.11 18.70 -34.98
C PHE A 272 -15.63 18.39 -36.39
N PRO A 273 -16.63 19.14 -36.91
CA PRO A 273 -17.09 18.95 -38.28
C PRO A 273 -16.06 19.31 -39.36
N GLN A 274 -16.20 18.63 -40.51
CA GLN A 274 -15.67 18.96 -41.85
C GLN A 274 -14.24 18.59 -42.24
N GLU A 275 -13.34 18.15 -41.35
CA GLU A 275 -12.02 17.67 -41.79
C GLU A 275 -11.76 16.18 -41.56
N ARG A 276 -11.38 15.48 -42.64
CA ARG A 276 -10.78 14.14 -42.56
C ARG A 276 -9.29 14.29 -42.34
N HIS A 277 -8.85 14.29 -41.09
CA HIS A 277 -7.43 14.14 -40.74
C HIS A 277 -6.92 12.69 -40.93
N GLU A 278 -7.74 11.85 -41.56
CA GLU A 278 -7.38 10.53 -42.10
C GLU A 278 -6.06 10.60 -42.87
N GLY A 279 -5.15 9.65 -42.64
CA GLY A 279 -3.82 9.64 -43.26
C GLY A 279 -2.79 10.63 -42.69
N ILE A 280 -3.18 11.71 -42.01
CA ILE A 280 -2.22 12.64 -41.40
C ILE A 280 -1.53 11.96 -40.20
N SER A 281 -0.21 11.77 -40.26
CA SER A 281 0.61 11.21 -39.16
C SER A 281 1.50 12.24 -38.46
N ASN A 282 1.68 13.42 -39.05
CA ASN A 282 2.53 14.48 -38.51
C ASN A 282 1.84 15.17 -37.31
N PHE A 283 2.47 15.10 -36.13
CA PHE A 283 1.92 15.65 -34.89
C PHE A 283 1.76 17.18 -34.93
N ALA A 284 2.74 17.92 -35.46
CA ALA A 284 2.68 19.38 -35.52
C ALA A 284 1.50 19.86 -36.38
N LYS A 285 1.26 19.22 -37.53
CA LYS A 285 0.08 19.55 -38.36
C LYS A 285 -1.24 19.23 -37.67
N LEU A 286 -1.33 18.14 -36.91
CA LEU A 286 -2.51 17.81 -36.11
C LEU A 286 -2.73 18.83 -34.96
N GLN A 287 -1.65 19.31 -34.34
CA GLN A 287 -1.73 20.40 -33.35
C GLN A 287 -2.17 21.71 -34.01
N GLU A 288 -1.67 22.07 -35.19
CA GLU A 288 -2.09 23.27 -35.93
C GLU A 288 -3.60 23.26 -36.21
N ILE A 289 -4.13 22.16 -36.75
CA ILE A 289 -5.56 22.06 -37.07
C ILE A 289 -6.44 22.09 -35.80
N LEU A 290 -6.04 21.41 -34.72
CA LEU A 290 -6.77 21.47 -33.44
C LEU A 290 -6.73 22.89 -32.84
N LYS A 291 -5.57 23.57 -32.94
CA LYS A 291 -5.38 24.96 -32.51
C LYS A 291 -6.29 25.91 -33.28
N GLU A 292 -6.48 25.69 -34.57
CA GLU A 292 -7.41 26.47 -35.41
C GLU A 292 -8.88 26.24 -34.99
N HIS A 293 -9.34 24.99 -34.88
CA HIS A 293 -10.72 24.69 -34.44
C HIS A 293 -11.06 25.28 -33.07
N ILE A 294 -10.11 25.28 -32.12
CA ILE A 294 -10.25 25.86 -30.78
C ILE A 294 -10.20 27.40 -30.82
N LYS A 295 -9.24 27.98 -31.56
CA LYS A 295 -9.03 29.44 -31.63
C LYS A 295 -10.15 30.17 -32.37
N TYR A 296 -10.49 29.75 -33.58
CA TYR A 296 -11.39 30.51 -34.45
C TYR A 296 -12.83 30.59 -33.93
N GLN A 297 -13.24 29.64 -33.08
CA GLN A 297 -14.60 29.60 -32.57
C GLN A 297 -14.81 30.46 -31.32
N SER A 298 -13.75 30.84 -30.58
CA SER A 298 -13.84 31.59 -29.31
C SER A 298 -14.82 30.97 -28.29
N LYS A 299 -14.90 29.64 -28.26
CA LYS A 299 -15.91 28.84 -27.54
C LYS A 299 -15.32 28.07 -26.37
N SER A 300 -16.06 28.01 -25.26
CA SER A 300 -15.72 27.18 -24.09
C SER A 300 -15.72 25.69 -24.45
N PHE A 301 -14.70 24.96 -24.00
CA PHE A 301 -14.64 23.50 -24.13
C PHE A 301 -14.60 22.76 -22.79
N LEU A 302 -15.21 21.57 -22.77
CA LEU A 302 -15.07 20.55 -21.75
C LEU A 302 -14.47 19.30 -22.41
N LEU A 303 -13.20 19.03 -22.10
CA LEU A 303 -12.49 17.83 -22.52
C LEU A 303 -12.49 16.80 -21.38
N VAL A 304 -12.69 15.53 -21.69
CA VAL A 304 -12.45 14.41 -20.77
C VAL A 304 -11.33 13.53 -21.30
N LEU A 305 -10.34 13.25 -20.46
CA LEU A 305 -9.29 12.26 -20.66
C LEU A 305 -9.48 11.13 -19.66
N ASP A 306 -9.95 9.97 -20.11
CA ASP A 306 -10.35 8.84 -19.25
C ASP A 306 -9.23 7.78 -19.10
N ASP A 307 -9.07 7.24 -17.89
CA ASP A 307 -8.08 6.25 -17.41
C ASP A 307 -6.60 6.57 -17.74
N VAL A 308 -6.20 7.83 -17.53
CA VAL A 308 -4.82 8.30 -17.73
C VAL A 308 -3.83 7.57 -16.81
N SER A 309 -2.84 6.94 -17.41
CA SER A 309 -1.79 6.14 -16.74
C SER A 309 -0.57 6.96 -16.31
N GLU A 310 0.39 6.31 -15.64
CA GLU A 310 1.61 6.93 -15.11
C GLU A 310 2.56 7.50 -16.17
N ASN A 311 2.44 7.03 -17.41
CA ASN A 311 3.36 7.29 -18.54
C ASN A 311 3.34 8.73 -19.09
N VAL A 312 2.58 9.62 -18.45
CA VAL A 312 2.48 11.05 -18.75
C VAL A 312 3.46 11.88 -17.92
N ASP A 313 4.55 12.30 -18.56
CA ASP A 313 5.43 13.33 -18.02
C ASP A 313 4.92 14.74 -18.36
N TYR A 314 5.44 15.73 -17.66
CA TYR A 314 5.10 17.15 -17.83
C TYR A 314 5.37 17.67 -19.26
N HIS A 315 6.33 17.07 -19.97
CA HIS A 315 6.75 17.54 -21.29
C HIS A 315 5.79 17.07 -22.40
N LYS A 316 5.30 15.82 -22.34
CA LYS A 316 4.19 15.33 -23.16
C LYS A 316 2.87 16.03 -22.84
N TRP A 317 2.62 16.28 -21.55
CA TRP A 317 1.42 17.00 -21.12
C TRP A 317 1.34 18.40 -21.74
N ASN A 318 2.39 19.21 -21.59
CA ASN A 318 2.42 20.56 -22.15
C ASN A 318 2.33 20.58 -23.68
N LYS A 319 2.90 19.58 -24.38
CA LYS A 319 2.74 19.42 -25.84
C LYS A 319 1.28 19.15 -26.22
N LEU A 320 0.60 18.25 -25.52
CA LEU A 320 -0.83 17.99 -25.75
C LEU A 320 -1.69 19.22 -25.45
N LEU A 321 -1.37 19.98 -24.40
CA LEU A 321 -2.10 21.20 -24.05
C LEU A 321 -1.86 22.38 -25.01
N TYR A 322 -0.71 22.45 -25.69
CA TYR A 322 -0.34 23.58 -26.56
C TYR A 322 -1.48 24.08 -27.48
N PRO A 323 -2.13 23.25 -28.33
CA PRO A 323 -3.24 23.69 -29.18
C PRO A 323 -4.49 24.13 -28.40
N LEU A 324 -4.70 23.63 -27.19
CA LEU A 324 -5.84 24.02 -26.34
C LEU A 324 -5.61 25.39 -25.68
N THR A 325 -4.36 25.75 -25.38
CA THR A 325 -4.03 27.03 -24.70
C THR A 325 -4.27 28.28 -25.55
N SER A 326 -4.51 28.17 -26.86
CA SER A 326 -4.85 29.34 -27.70
C SER A 326 -6.31 29.79 -27.59
N SER A 327 -7.18 29.05 -26.88
CA SER A 327 -8.56 29.48 -26.62
C SER A 327 -8.59 30.85 -25.94
N GLN A 328 -9.35 31.79 -26.50
CA GLN A 328 -9.64 33.08 -25.86
C GLN A 328 -10.92 33.01 -24.99
N ALA A 329 -11.63 31.89 -24.98
CA ALA A 329 -12.79 31.69 -24.11
C ALA A 329 -12.35 31.49 -22.66
N LYS A 330 -13.17 31.96 -21.71
CA LYS A 330 -12.98 31.71 -20.28
C LYS A 330 -13.51 30.34 -19.87
N GLY A 331 -12.91 29.78 -18.81
CA GLY A 331 -13.44 28.60 -18.15
C GLY A 331 -13.40 27.32 -18.99
N ASN A 332 -12.36 27.12 -19.82
CA ASN A 332 -12.14 25.83 -20.48
C ASN A 332 -11.70 24.78 -19.44
N ILE A 333 -12.30 23.59 -19.47
CA ILE A 333 -12.07 22.53 -18.48
C ILE A 333 -11.53 21.26 -19.14
N ILE A 334 -10.55 20.63 -18.49
CA ILE A 334 -10.13 19.26 -18.72
C ILE A 334 -10.44 18.43 -17.46
N LEU A 335 -11.32 17.45 -17.59
CA LEU A 335 -11.48 16.39 -16.60
C LEU A 335 -10.49 15.27 -16.90
N VAL A 336 -9.72 14.85 -15.90
CA VAL A 336 -8.78 13.73 -16.03
C VAL A 336 -9.21 12.63 -15.07
N THR A 337 -9.55 11.43 -15.54
CA THR A 337 -9.72 10.29 -14.63
C THR A 337 -8.41 9.51 -14.56
N THR A 338 -7.96 9.16 -13.35
CA THR A 338 -6.72 8.39 -13.16
C THR A 338 -6.77 7.52 -11.92
N ARG A 339 -5.95 6.47 -11.89
CA ARG A 339 -5.74 5.62 -10.72
C ARG A 339 -4.62 6.16 -9.82
N ASN A 340 -3.70 6.96 -10.36
CA ASN A 340 -2.50 7.39 -9.67
C ASN A 340 -2.61 8.84 -9.14
N LEU A 341 -2.35 9.04 -7.85
CA LEU A 341 -2.41 10.33 -7.16
C LEU A 341 -1.27 11.28 -7.55
N SER A 342 -0.06 10.78 -7.81
CA SER A 342 1.04 11.59 -8.34
C SER A 342 0.71 12.12 -9.76
N VAL A 343 0.03 11.35 -10.60
CA VAL A 343 -0.49 11.83 -11.90
C VAL A 343 -1.52 12.93 -11.67
N ALA A 344 -2.51 12.73 -10.81
CA ALA A 344 -3.48 13.77 -10.47
C ALA A 344 -2.80 15.06 -9.94
N GLN A 345 -1.83 14.94 -9.03
CA GLN A 345 -1.07 16.06 -8.48
C GLN A 345 -0.15 16.77 -9.49
N ARG A 346 0.33 16.04 -10.52
CA ARG A 346 1.20 16.56 -11.60
C ARG A 346 0.42 17.28 -12.69
N LEU A 347 -0.81 16.85 -12.98
CA LEU A 347 -1.60 17.40 -14.09
C LEU A 347 -2.60 18.49 -13.67
N ARG A 348 -2.95 18.58 -12.39
CA ARG A 348 -3.98 19.50 -11.86
C ARG A 348 -3.67 20.99 -12.07
N THR A 349 -4.73 21.77 -12.22
CA THR A 349 -4.78 23.18 -11.77
C THR A 349 -5.82 23.39 -10.66
N LEU A 350 -6.81 22.48 -10.53
CA LEU A 350 -7.85 22.49 -9.51
C LEU A 350 -7.70 21.29 -8.56
N GLU A 351 -8.21 21.41 -7.33
CA GLU A 351 -8.03 20.36 -6.30
C GLU A 351 -8.66 19.01 -6.70
N PRO A 352 -7.91 17.89 -6.72
CA PRO A 352 -8.40 16.60 -7.18
C PRO A 352 -9.56 16.05 -6.38
N ILE A 353 -10.56 15.51 -7.09
CA ILE A 353 -11.68 14.77 -6.51
C ILE A 353 -11.19 13.36 -6.16
N LYS A 354 -10.76 13.17 -4.90
CA LYS A 354 -10.48 11.86 -4.31
C LYS A 354 -11.79 11.07 -4.16
N LEU A 355 -12.02 10.10 -5.04
CA LEU A 355 -13.25 9.32 -5.13
C LEU A 355 -13.15 8.05 -4.27
N GLY A 356 -13.82 8.08 -3.12
CA GLY A 356 -13.87 6.98 -2.15
C GLY A 356 -14.81 5.84 -2.53
N ALA A 357 -14.85 4.82 -1.68
CA ALA A 357 -15.89 3.79 -1.68
C ALA A 357 -17.30 4.41 -1.63
N LEU A 358 -18.32 3.73 -2.17
CA LEU A 358 -19.73 4.07 -1.90
C LEU A 358 -20.13 3.62 -0.49
N GLU A 359 -21.07 4.35 0.11
CA GLU A 359 -21.72 3.97 1.37
C GLU A 359 -22.67 2.77 1.19
N ASN A 360 -23.00 2.07 2.27
CA ASN A 360 -23.75 0.81 2.20
C ASN A 360 -25.17 0.97 1.66
N ASP A 361 -25.85 2.08 1.94
CA ASP A 361 -27.22 2.32 1.46
C ASP A 361 -27.24 2.64 -0.05
N ASP A 362 -26.35 3.51 -0.54
CA ASP A 362 -26.15 3.72 -1.97
C ASP A 362 -25.68 2.45 -2.70
N MET A 363 -24.85 1.64 -2.02
CA MET A 363 -24.45 0.34 -2.54
C MET A 363 -25.64 -0.62 -2.68
N TRP A 364 -26.57 -0.59 -1.73
CA TRP A 364 -27.82 -1.34 -1.83
C TRP A 364 -28.72 -0.80 -2.95
N LEU A 365 -28.83 0.52 -3.14
CA LEU A 365 -29.60 1.09 -4.26
C LEU A 365 -29.01 0.69 -5.63
N LEU A 366 -27.69 0.74 -5.78
CA LEU A 366 -26.98 0.25 -6.97
C LEU A 366 -27.19 -1.26 -7.17
N LEU A 367 -27.02 -2.07 -6.13
CA LEU A 367 -27.23 -3.51 -6.22
C LEU A 367 -28.70 -3.86 -6.57
N LYS A 368 -29.66 -3.12 -6.00
CA LYS A 368 -31.10 -3.28 -6.25
C LYS A 368 -31.44 -3.00 -7.72
N SER A 369 -31.00 -1.87 -8.28
CA SER A 369 -31.22 -1.55 -9.70
C SER A 369 -30.51 -2.54 -10.64
N CYS A 370 -29.32 -3.02 -10.27
CA CYS A 370 -28.63 -4.08 -11.00
C CYS A 370 -29.39 -5.42 -10.96
N ALA A 371 -29.99 -5.80 -9.83
CA ALA A 371 -30.71 -7.07 -9.67
C ALA A 371 -32.13 -7.06 -10.26
N PHE A 372 -32.92 -6.00 -10.03
CA PHE A 372 -34.33 -5.93 -10.42
C PHE A 372 -34.60 -5.12 -11.70
N GLY A 373 -33.61 -4.38 -12.20
CA GLY A 373 -33.78 -3.45 -13.33
C GLY A 373 -34.30 -2.07 -12.91
N ILE A 374 -34.73 -1.30 -13.89
CA ILE A 374 -35.23 0.08 -13.69
C ILE A 374 -36.73 0.02 -13.36
N GLY A 375 -37.10 0.29 -12.12
CA GLY A 375 -38.49 0.39 -11.70
C GLY A 375 -38.70 0.19 -10.19
N ASP A 376 -39.91 0.52 -9.73
CA ASP A 376 -40.30 0.52 -8.32
C ASP A 376 -40.55 -0.89 -7.72
N TYR A 377 -39.94 -1.93 -8.28
CA TYR A 377 -40.04 -3.28 -7.75
C TYR A 377 -39.38 -3.33 -6.36
N LYS A 378 -40.21 -3.50 -5.31
CA LYS A 378 -39.77 -3.56 -3.91
C LYS A 378 -39.27 -4.96 -3.51
N GLY A 379 -39.66 -5.99 -4.27
CA GLY A 379 -39.36 -7.39 -4.01
C GLY A 379 -40.01 -7.96 -2.74
N PRO A 380 -39.88 -9.28 -2.50
CA PRO A 380 -40.16 -9.86 -1.20
C PRO A 380 -39.21 -9.26 -0.15
N GLY A 381 -39.73 -8.90 1.03
CA GLY A 381 -38.93 -8.26 2.09
C GLY A 381 -37.66 -9.05 2.47
N ASN A 382 -37.73 -10.38 2.39
CA ASN A 382 -36.60 -11.28 2.66
C ASN A 382 -35.42 -11.07 1.69
N LEU A 383 -35.68 -10.68 0.43
CA LEU A 383 -34.61 -10.36 -0.53
C LEU A 383 -33.90 -9.05 -0.18
N ARG A 384 -34.59 -8.07 0.42
CA ARG A 384 -33.95 -6.83 0.89
C ARG A 384 -32.89 -7.14 1.95
N THR A 385 -33.21 -7.97 2.94
CA THR A 385 -32.27 -8.33 4.01
C THR A 385 -31.02 -9.02 3.46
N ILE A 386 -31.19 -9.99 2.56
CA ILE A 386 -30.07 -10.69 1.91
C ILE A 386 -29.28 -9.72 1.01
N GLY A 387 -29.98 -8.85 0.29
CA GLY A 387 -29.38 -7.84 -0.58
C GLY A 387 -28.52 -6.82 0.16
N MET A 388 -28.94 -6.36 1.35
CA MET A 388 -28.14 -5.49 2.21
C MET A 388 -26.89 -6.22 2.74
N GLN A 389 -27.01 -7.49 3.15
CA GLN A 389 -25.86 -8.32 3.55
C GLN A 389 -24.86 -8.57 2.40
N ILE A 390 -25.35 -8.61 1.14
CA ILE A 390 -24.49 -8.62 -0.04
C ILE A 390 -23.83 -7.25 -0.26
N ALA A 391 -24.59 -6.15 -0.16
CA ALA A 391 -24.06 -4.78 -0.32
C ALA A 391 -22.91 -4.47 0.66
N GLU A 392 -23.05 -4.84 1.94
CA GLU A 392 -21.99 -4.77 2.94
C GLU A 392 -20.72 -5.55 2.53
N LYS A 393 -20.91 -6.79 2.05
CA LYS A 393 -19.81 -7.66 1.57
C LYS A 393 -19.20 -7.24 0.22
N LEU A 394 -19.81 -6.29 -0.49
CA LEU A 394 -19.23 -5.64 -1.67
C LEU A 394 -18.33 -4.45 -1.32
N LYS A 395 -18.25 -4.09 -0.03
CA LYS A 395 -17.22 -3.21 0.56
C LYS A 395 -17.06 -1.88 -0.19
N GLY A 396 -18.18 -1.32 -0.64
CA GLY A 396 -18.22 -0.03 -1.33
C GLY A 396 -17.64 0.01 -2.76
N SER A 397 -17.46 -1.14 -3.43
CA SER A 397 -17.06 -1.23 -4.84
C SER A 397 -18.25 -1.29 -5.83
N PRO A 398 -18.51 -0.23 -6.64
CA PRO A 398 -19.63 -0.22 -7.60
C PRO A 398 -19.54 -1.32 -8.66
N LEU A 399 -18.35 -1.55 -9.21
CA LEU A 399 -18.13 -2.59 -10.22
C LEU A 399 -18.40 -4.00 -9.67
N ALA A 400 -18.15 -4.23 -8.37
CA ALA A 400 -18.51 -5.48 -7.71
C ALA A 400 -20.04 -5.62 -7.58
N ALA A 401 -20.78 -4.54 -7.31
CA ALA A 401 -22.25 -4.56 -7.25
C ALA A 401 -22.93 -4.75 -8.60
N VAL A 402 -22.39 -4.18 -9.68
CA VAL A 402 -22.86 -4.49 -11.04
C VAL A 402 -22.67 -5.99 -11.34
N THR A 403 -21.49 -6.55 -10.96
CA THR A 403 -21.19 -7.99 -11.12
C THR A 403 -22.13 -8.87 -10.28
N ALA A 404 -22.38 -8.51 -9.02
CA ALA A 404 -23.25 -9.26 -8.13
C ALA A 404 -24.73 -9.13 -8.52
N GLY A 405 -25.20 -7.93 -8.87
CA GLY A 405 -26.57 -7.68 -9.28
C GLY A 405 -26.95 -8.41 -10.57
N ALA A 406 -26.03 -8.55 -11.52
CA ALA A 406 -26.22 -9.41 -12.69
C ALA A 406 -26.53 -10.87 -12.28
N LEU A 407 -25.78 -11.43 -11.33
CA LEU A 407 -26.01 -12.79 -10.81
C LEU A 407 -27.30 -12.92 -9.99
N LEU A 408 -27.68 -11.88 -9.27
CA LEU A 408 -28.93 -11.85 -8.49
C LEU A 408 -30.16 -11.76 -9.40
N ARG A 409 -30.02 -11.17 -10.59
CA ARG A 409 -31.06 -11.05 -11.63
C ARG A 409 -31.44 -12.41 -12.23
N ASP A 410 -30.52 -13.37 -12.32
CA ASP A 410 -30.78 -14.70 -12.88
C ASP A 410 -32.04 -15.35 -12.29
N HIS A 411 -32.17 -15.35 -10.96
CA HIS A 411 -33.33 -15.85 -10.23
C HIS A 411 -33.63 -14.99 -8.99
N LEU A 412 -34.80 -14.34 -8.97
CA LEU A 412 -35.25 -13.50 -7.85
C LEU A 412 -35.83 -14.33 -6.68
N SER A 413 -35.07 -15.32 -6.18
CA SER A 413 -35.48 -16.21 -5.09
C SER A 413 -34.55 -16.15 -3.87
N VAL A 414 -35.13 -16.39 -2.69
CA VAL A 414 -34.42 -16.37 -1.40
C VAL A 414 -33.26 -17.37 -1.40
N ASP A 415 -33.46 -18.57 -1.95
CA ASP A 415 -32.43 -19.62 -2.01
C ASP A 415 -31.28 -19.26 -2.96
N HIS A 416 -31.57 -18.66 -4.12
CA HIS A 416 -30.54 -18.23 -5.07
C HIS A 416 -29.70 -17.10 -4.49
N TRP A 417 -30.34 -16.08 -3.92
CA TRP A 417 -29.68 -14.96 -3.26
C TRP A 417 -28.85 -15.42 -2.05
N SER A 418 -29.38 -16.34 -1.23
CA SER A 418 -28.66 -16.94 -0.10
C SER A 418 -27.47 -17.81 -0.54
N ASN A 419 -27.60 -18.55 -1.65
CA ASN A 419 -26.53 -19.35 -2.26
C ASN A 419 -25.44 -18.47 -2.90
N ILE A 420 -25.80 -17.30 -3.44
CA ILE A 420 -24.87 -16.28 -3.92
C ILE A 420 -24.11 -15.64 -2.75
N LEU A 421 -24.82 -15.21 -1.70
CA LEU A 421 -24.26 -14.66 -0.47
C LEU A 421 -23.30 -15.64 0.22
N LYS A 422 -23.75 -16.87 0.48
CA LYS A 422 -22.99 -17.90 1.22
C LYS A 422 -21.72 -18.36 0.50
N LYS A 423 -21.65 -18.24 -0.83
CA LYS A 423 -20.49 -18.63 -1.65
C LYS A 423 -19.72 -17.43 -2.21
N GLU A 424 -20.16 -16.21 -1.92
CA GLU A 424 -19.62 -14.94 -2.43
C GLU A 424 -19.34 -14.99 -3.95
N LYS A 425 -20.26 -15.55 -4.75
CA LYS A 425 -20.02 -15.93 -6.17
C LYS A 425 -19.49 -14.81 -7.07
N TRP A 426 -19.77 -13.55 -6.72
CA TRP A 426 -19.22 -12.38 -7.42
C TRP A 426 -17.68 -12.31 -7.37
N LYS A 427 -17.03 -12.93 -6.37
CA LYS A 427 -15.56 -12.99 -6.26
C LYS A 427 -14.93 -13.98 -7.24
N SER A 428 -15.58 -15.10 -7.56
CA SER A 428 -15.05 -16.07 -8.53
C SER A 428 -15.29 -15.60 -9.98
N LEU A 429 -16.50 -15.14 -10.31
CA LEU A 429 -16.79 -14.53 -11.62
C LEU A 429 -16.09 -13.20 -11.84
N GLY A 430 -15.64 -12.54 -10.77
CA GLY A 430 -14.70 -11.44 -10.85
C GLY A 430 -13.50 -11.78 -11.74
N LEU A 431 -12.91 -12.98 -11.60
CA LEU A 431 -11.66 -13.39 -12.26
C LEU A 431 -11.69 -13.36 -13.80
N SER A 432 -12.85 -13.47 -14.44
CA SER A 432 -12.97 -13.53 -15.91
C SER A 432 -13.42 -12.22 -16.57
N GLY A 433 -13.81 -11.19 -15.81
CA GLY A 433 -14.29 -9.92 -16.40
C GLY A 433 -14.82 -8.86 -15.43
N GLY A 434 -14.52 -8.96 -14.13
CA GLY A 434 -15.03 -8.03 -13.11
C GLY A 434 -13.96 -7.19 -12.43
N PHE A 435 -14.24 -6.79 -11.19
CA PHE A 435 -13.39 -5.91 -10.38
C PHE A 435 -11.97 -6.46 -10.11
N MET A 436 -11.82 -7.77 -9.87
CA MET A 436 -10.55 -8.36 -9.47
C MET A 436 -9.46 -8.32 -10.57
N PRO A 437 -9.75 -8.63 -11.85
CA PRO A 437 -8.84 -8.36 -12.98
C PRO A 437 -8.41 -6.90 -13.09
N ALA A 438 -9.30 -5.94 -12.81
CA ALA A 438 -8.95 -4.53 -12.88
C ALA A 438 -7.94 -4.10 -11.80
N LEU A 439 -7.97 -4.73 -10.61
CA LEU A 439 -6.91 -4.63 -9.59
C LEU A 439 -5.66 -5.45 -9.96
N LYS A 440 -5.85 -6.67 -10.46
CA LYS A 440 -4.77 -7.58 -10.84
C LYS A 440 -3.86 -6.96 -11.90
N LEU A 441 -4.42 -6.30 -12.92
CA LEU A 441 -3.66 -5.53 -13.89
C LEU A 441 -2.79 -4.44 -13.24
N SER A 442 -3.34 -3.66 -12.30
CA SER A 442 -2.57 -2.62 -11.61
C SER A 442 -1.55 -3.19 -10.60
N TYR A 443 -1.70 -4.44 -10.17
CA TYR A 443 -0.69 -5.16 -9.37
C TYR A 443 0.41 -5.80 -10.23
N ASP A 444 0.05 -6.34 -11.41
CA ASP A 444 1.02 -6.96 -12.33
C ASP A 444 1.92 -5.90 -13.00
N GLU A 445 1.50 -4.64 -13.00
CA GLU A 445 2.31 -3.47 -13.37
C GLU A 445 3.23 -2.97 -12.22
N LEU A 446 3.10 -3.47 -10.99
CA LEU A 446 4.03 -3.15 -9.89
C LEU A 446 5.39 -3.86 -10.03
N PRO A 447 6.51 -3.20 -9.69
CA PRO A 447 7.78 -3.87 -9.37
C PRO A 447 7.64 -4.92 -8.27
N TYR A 448 8.38 -6.02 -8.37
CA TYR A 448 8.30 -7.18 -7.46
C TYR A 448 8.47 -6.84 -5.97
N HIS A 449 9.32 -5.87 -5.61
CA HIS A 449 9.47 -5.44 -4.22
C HIS A 449 8.20 -4.76 -3.67
N LEU A 450 7.48 -3.96 -4.47
CA LEU A 450 6.18 -3.40 -4.07
C LEU A 450 5.10 -4.47 -3.99
N GLN A 451 5.15 -5.46 -4.90
CA GLN A 451 4.28 -6.64 -4.85
C GLN A 451 4.43 -7.38 -3.52
N GLN A 452 5.66 -7.70 -3.09
CA GLN A 452 5.95 -8.35 -1.80
C GLN A 452 5.47 -7.53 -0.59
N CYS A 453 5.80 -6.23 -0.56
CA CYS A 453 5.41 -5.33 0.51
C CYS A 453 3.88 -5.26 0.68
N PHE A 454 3.13 -5.15 -0.43
CA PHE A 454 1.67 -5.18 -0.41
C PHE A 454 1.12 -6.56 -0.03
N SER A 455 1.64 -7.64 -0.62
CA SER A 455 1.09 -8.98 -0.42
C SER A 455 1.26 -9.47 1.02
N TYR A 456 2.38 -9.14 1.68
CA TYR A 456 2.57 -9.45 3.11
C TYR A 456 1.48 -8.83 3.99
N CYS A 457 1.00 -7.63 3.64
CA CYS A 457 -0.01 -6.94 4.44
C CYS A 457 -1.38 -7.66 4.46
N SER A 458 -1.61 -8.65 3.58
CA SER A 458 -2.82 -9.47 3.56
C SER A 458 -3.05 -10.26 4.86
N ILE A 459 -1.98 -10.53 5.62
CA ILE A 459 -2.04 -11.33 6.86
C ILE A 459 -2.76 -10.58 7.99
N PHE A 460 -2.79 -9.24 7.94
CA PHE A 460 -3.46 -8.40 8.94
C PHE A 460 -4.99 -8.52 8.82
N PRO A 461 -5.75 -8.26 9.91
CA PRO A 461 -7.20 -8.27 9.87
C PRO A 461 -7.76 -7.18 8.94
N GLU A 462 -9.01 -7.33 8.51
CA GLU A 462 -9.68 -6.29 7.71
C GLU A 462 -9.83 -5.01 8.53
N LYS A 463 -9.78 -3.84 7.85
CA LYS A 463 -9.83 -2.49 8.45
C LYS A 463 -8.63 -2.16 9.36
N TYR A 464 -7.58 -2.98 9.41
CA TYR A 464 -6.36 -2.67 10.15
C TYR A 464 -5.73 -1.36 9.63
N ARG A 465 -5.51 -0.41 10.53
CA ARG A 465 -4.84 0.87 10.26
C ARG A 465 -3.36 0.72 10.59
N PHE A 466 -2.50 0.82 9.60
CA PHE A 466 -1.06 0.80 9.79
C PHE A 466 -0.54 2.21 10.12
N LEU A 467 0.37 2.35 11.09
CA LEU A 467 1.24 3.53 11.15
C LEU A 467 2.35 3.37 10.11
N GLY A 468 2.67 4.43 9.37
CA GLY A 468 3.65 4.34 8.28
C GLY A 468 5.04 3.91 8.76
N LYS A 469 5.47 4.41 9.93
CA LYS A 469 6.72 4.03 10.60
C LYS A 469 6.77 2.52 10.89
N ASP A 470 5.71 1.96 11.46
CA ASP A 470 5.62 0.55 11.83
C ASP A 470 5.56 -0.35 10.59
N LEU A 471 4.82 0.06 9.56
CA LEU A 471 4.72 -0.63 8.28
C LEU A 471 6.08 -0.69 7.56
N VAL A 472 6.84 0.41 7.60
CA VAL A 472 8.23 0.44 7.10
C VAL A 472 9.13 -0.50 7.89
N TYR A 473 9.07 -0.50 9.24
CA TYR A 473 9.85 -1.45 10.05
C TYR A 473 9.43 -2.91 9.84
N ILE A 474 8.15 -3.18 9.59
CA ILE A 474 7.66 -4.50 9.19
C ILE A 474 8.35 -4.94 7.89
N TRP A 475 8.34 -4.13 6.82
CA TRP A 475 9.01 -4.49 5.56
C TRP A 475 10.54 -4.61 5.68
N ILE A 476 11.17 -3.81 6.55
CA ILE A 476 12.59 -3.96 6.92
C ILE A 476 12.83 -5.33 7.58
N SER A 477 11.99 -5.72 8.53
CA SER A 477 12.14 -6.99 9.28
C SER A 477 12.03 -8.24 8.40
N GLN A 478 11.25 -8.16 7.31
CA GLN A 478 11.08 -9.25 6.34
C GLN A 478 12.13 -9.24 5.23
N GLY A 479 13.01 -8.22 5.17
CA GLY A 479 14.05 -8.11 4.14
C GLY A 479 13.52 -7.74 2.75
N PHE A 480 12.35 -7.11 2.63
CA PHE A 480 11.77 -6.73 1.33
C PHE A 480 12.40 -5.47 0.72
N LEU A 481 13.22 -4.73 1.49
CA LEU A 481 13.83 -3.47 1.08
C LEU A 481 15.28 -3.65 0.65
N ASN A 482 15.67 -3.01 -0.46
CA ASN A 482 17.02 -3.12 -1.03
C ASN A 482 18.06 -2.36 -0.17
N HIS A 483 19.21 -2.98 0.12
CA HIS A 483 20.31 -2.40 0.91
C HIS A 483 21.12 -1.29 0.21
N ALA A 484 20.62 -0.71 -0.88
CA ALA A 484 21.31 0.30 -1.69
C ALA A 484 21.31 1.73 -1.10
N LYS A 485 20.43 2.01 -0.13
CA LYS A 485 20.37 3.28 0.65
C LYS A 485 19.97 2.95 2.10
N ARG A 486 19.66 3.96 2.90
CA ARG A 486 18.99 3.77 4.20
C ARG A 486 17.64 3.11 3.99
N LEU A 487 17.35 2.08 4.78
CA LEU A 487 16.20 1.21 4.54
C LEU A 487 14.87 1.92 4.86
N GLU A 488 14.88 2.84 5.83
CA GLU A 488 13.71 3.64 6.19
C GLU A 488 13.30 4.56 5.03
N GLU A 489 14.25 5.21 4.36
CA GLU A 489 14.01 6.08 3.21
C GLU A 489 13.39 5.30 2.04
N ILE A 490 13.92 4.10 1.75
CA ILE A 490 13.38 3.19 0.74
C ILE A 490 11.99 2.68 1.13
N GLY A 491 11.76 2.39 2.41
CA GLY A 491 10.44 1.96 2.89
C GLY A 491 9.38 3.04 2.73
N TRP A 492 9.71 4.29 3.04
CA TRP A 492 8.82 5.44 2.78
C TRP A 492 8.63 5.69 1.27
N GLU A 493 9.67 5.52 0.44
CA GLU A 493 9.55 5.55 -1.04
C GLU A 493 8.52 4.49 -1.51
N TYR A 494 8.62 3.26 -1.00
CA TYR A 494 7.71 2.16 -1.34
C TYR A 494 6.28 2.38 -0.85
N LEU A 495 6.10 2.89 0.38
CA LEU A 495 4.78 3.23 0.92
C LEU A 495 4.12 4.34 0.11
N ASN A 496 4.87 5.41 -0.20
CA ASN A 496 4.36 6.51 -1.01
C ASN A 496 3.98 6.06 -2.43
N ASN A 497 4.73 5.13 -3.04
CA ASN A 497 4.37 4.55 -4.35
C ASN A 497 3.07 3.73 -4.26
N LEU A 498 2.91 2.89 -3.23
CA LEU A 498 1.69 2.09 -3.03
C LEU A 498 0.47 2.94 -2.64
N VAL A 499 0.65 4.04 -1.90
CA VAL A 499 -0.40 5.05 -1.63
C VAL A 499 -0.77 5.80 -2.92
N ASN A 500 0.23 6.20 -3.71
CA ASN A 500 -0.01 6.89 -4.99
C ASN A 500 -0.83 6.04 -5.96
N LEU A 501 -0.60 4.72 -6.01
CA LEU A 501 -1.38 3.76 -6.80
C LEU A 501 -2.72 3.33 -6.14
N GLY A 502 -3.02 3.80 -4.92
CA GLY A 502 -4.26 3.51 -4.22
C GLY A 502 -4.35 2.12 -3.56
N PHE A 503 -3.22 1.41 -3.42
CA PHE A 503 -3.15 0.17 -2.64
C PHE A 503 -3.36 0.42 -1.14
N PHE A 504 -2.89 1.56 -0.65
CA PHE A 504 -3.22 2.11 0.67
C PHE A 504 -3.95 3.44 0.52
N GLN A 505 -4.86 3.72 1.44
CA GLN A 505 -5.37 5.07 1.68
C GLN A 505 -4.45 5.79 2.66
N GLN A 506 -4.45 7.12 2.66
CA GLN A 506 -3.79 7.95 3.66
C GLN A 506 -4.88 8.70 4.42
N ILE A 507 -4.97 8.48 5.73
CA ILE A 507 -5.92 9.14 6.62
C ILE A 507 -5.13 9.89 7.69
N GLU A 508 -5.41 11.17 7.83
CA GLU A 508 -4.85 12.01 8.88
C GLU A 508 -5.87 12.09 10.02
N GLU A 509 -5.46 11.68 11.23
CA GLU A 509 -6.30 11.72 12.43
C GLU A 509 -5.72 12.78 13.36
N GLN A 510 -6.49 13.84 13.60
CA GLN A 510 -6.16 14.86 14.60
C GLN A 510 -6.40 14.25 15.99
N GLN A 511 -5.48 14.46 16.90
CA GLN A 511 -5.71 14.17 18.32
C GLN A 511 -6.46 15.36 18.92
N GLU A 512 -7.53 15.08 19.65
CA GLU A 512 -8.01 15.98 20.70
C GLU A 512 -7.01 15.86 21.86
N GLU A 513 -6.73 16.96 22.56
CA GLU A 513 -5.67 17.02 23.59
C GLU A 513 -6.20 16.44 24.92
N ASP A 514 -6.05 15.12 25.10
CA ASP A 514 -6.21 14.47 26.40
C ASP A 514 -5.07 14.93 27.34
N GLU A 515 -5.38 15.71 28.38
CA GLU A 515 -4.39 16.42 29.21
C GLU A 515 -3.53 15.53 30.15
N ASP A 516 -3.75 14.20 30.17
CA ASP A 516 -3.31 13.30 31.26
C ASP A 516 -2.09 12.38 30.96
N GLU A 517 -1.52 12.34 29.75
CA GLU A 517 -0.36 11.46 29.42
C GLU A 517 0.97 12.22 29.22
N GLU A 518 1.86 12.18 30.23
CA GLU A 518 3.24 12.70 30.18
C GLU A 518 4.21 11.85 29.30
N GLU A 519 3.92 11.65 28.01
CA GLU A 519 4.94 11.20 27.02
C GLU A 519 5.42 12.37 26.14
N GLU A 520 6.72 12.69 26.23
CA GLU A 520 7.33 13.81 25.50
C GLU A 520 7.21 13.70 23.96
N PHE A 521 6.73 14.79 23.35
CA PHE A 521 7.02 15.20 21.97
C PHE A 521 6.63 14.22 20.83
N PHE A 522 5.36 14.28 20.40
CA PHE A 522 5.03 14.47 18.97
C PHE A 522 3.71 15.24 18.80
N LEU A 523 3.76 16.57 18.89
CA LEU A 523 2.61 17.44 18.58
C LEU A 523 2.37 17.46 17.06
N GLY A 524 1.60 16.52 16.53
CA GLY A 524 1.29 16.43 15.10
C GLY A 524 0.33 15.28 14.74
N SER A 525 -0.50 15.51 13.73
CA SER A 525 -1.56 14.58 13.31
C SER A 525 -1.05 13.16 13.01
N LYS A 526 -1.79 12.15 13.49
CA LYS A 526 -1.43 10.75 13.36
C LYS A 526 -1.84 10.23 11.98
N ILE A 527 -0.86 9.96 11.11
CA ILE A 527 -1.13 9.51 9.73
C ILE A 527 -1.18 7.98 9.67
N TRP A 528 -2.38 7.48 9.34
CA TRP A 528 -2.70 6.07 9.18
C TRP A 528 -2.79 5.67 7.70
N TYR A 529 -2.39 4.43 7.43
CA TYR A 529 -2.32 3.84 6.10
C TYR A 529 -3.16 2.56 5.98
N PRO A 530 -4.51 2.61 6.07
CA PRO A 530 -5.35 1.43 5.90
C PRO A 530 -5.46 1.00 4.44
N MET A 531 -5.57 -0.32 4.20
CA MET A 531 -6.08 -0.84 2.93
C MET A 531 -7.61 -0.69 2.87
N SER A 532 -8.14 -0.29 1.72
CA SER A 532 -9.60 -0.35 1.50
C SER A 532 -10.09 -1.80 1.50
N GLY A 533 -11.33 -2.04 1.96
CA GLY A 533 -11.90 -3.40 2.06
C GLY A 533 -11.80 -4.25 0.77
N PRO A 534 -12.07 -3.70 -0.44
CA PRO A 534 -11.89 -4.42 -1.70
C PRO A 534 -10.42 -4.72 -2.03
N MET A 535 -9.50 -3.83 -1.61
CA MET A 535 -8.06 -4.01 -1.80
C MET A 535 -7.49 -5.06 -0.83
N HIS A 536 -8.01 -5.15 0.39
CA HIS A 536 -7.67 -6.21 1.35
C HIS A 536 -8.16 -7.59 0.90
N ASP A 537 -9.37 -7.68 0.34
CA ASP A 537 -9.86 -8.92 -0.31
C ASP A 537 -8.94 -9.35 -1.47
N PHE A 538 -8.50 -8.39 -2.30
CA PHE A 538 -7.52 -8.65 -3.36
C PHE A 538 -6.15 -9.05 -2.82
N ALA A 539 -5.64 -8.39 -1.77
CA ALA A 539 -4.40 -8.73 -1.09
C ALA A 539 -4.42 -10.18 -0.58
N ARG A 540 -5.58 -10.70 -0.14
CA ARG A 540 -5.76 -12.11 0.27
C ARG A 540 -5.98 -13.09 -0.88
N MET A 541 -6.17 -12.61 -2.11
CA MET A 541 -6.31 -13.47 -3.30
C MET A 541 -4.97 -13.75 -3.99
N VAL A 542 -4.00 -12.83 -3.92
CA VAL A 542 -2.74 -12.95 -4.68
C VAL A 542 -1.72 -13.93 -4.07
N PRO A 543 -1.26 -13.79 -2.81
CA PRO A 543 -0.18 -14.58 -2.23
C PRO A 543 -0.69 -15.89 -1.60
N ARG A 544 -1.71 -16.54 -2.18
CA ARG A 544 -2.35 -17.74 -1.59
C ARG A 544 -1.41 -18.92 -1.36
N THR A 545 -0.25 -18.91 -2.00
CA THR A 545 0.84 -19.86 -1.79
C THR A 545 1.81 -19.46 -0.67
N GLU A 546 1.96 -18.17 -0.34
CA GLU A 546 3.04 -17.68 0.54
C GLU A 546 2.53 -17.05 1.86
N CYS A 547 1.33 -16.49 1.88
CA CYS A 547 0.74 -15.81 3.03
C CYS A 547 -0.63 -16.43 3.37
N ALA A 548 -0.89 -16.64 4.67
CA ALA A 548 -2.16 -17.15 5.16
C ALA A 548 -2.67 -16.40 6.40
N THR A 549 -3.99 -16.34 6.53
CA THR A 549 -4.68 -15.89 7.75
C THR A 549 -5.67 -16.95 8.21
N MET A 550 -5.58 -17.35 9.47
CA MET A 550 -6.63 -18.11 10.16
C MET A 550 -7.56 -17.14 10.88
N ASP A 551 -8.87 -17.36 10.77
CA ASP A 551 -9.89 -16.66 11.55
C ASP A 551 -10.69 -17.71 12.35
N GLY A 552 -10.59 -17.66 13.67
CA GLY A 552 -11.24 -18.62 14.57
C GLY A 552 -10.85 -20.08 14.28
N LEU A 553 -11.86 -20.96 14.25
CA LEU A 553 -11.68 -22.41 14.19
C LEU A 553 -11.50 -22.97 12.75
N GLN A 554 -11.74 -22.17 11.71
CA GLN A 554 -11.74 -22.66 10.31
C GLN A 554 -10.34 -22.63 9.68
N CYS A 555 -9.48 -23.51 10.17
CA CYS A 555 -8.19 -23.81 9.55
C CYS A 555 -8.39 -24.72 8.33
N ASN A 556 -8.54 -24.09 7.14
CA ASN A 556 -8.44 -24.75 5.82
C ASN A 556 -7.06 -25.41 5.65
N ASN A 557 -6.97 -26.42 4.77
CA ASN A 557 -5.70 -27.11 4.50
C ASN A 557 -4.64 -26.11 4.01
N MET A 558 -3.59 -25.93 4.81
CA MET A 558 -2.46 -25.06 4.49
C MET A 558 -1.56 -25.70 3.43
N LEU A 559 -1.14 -24.90 2.46
CA LEU A 559 -0.16 -25.31 1.47
C LEU A 559 1.25 -25.31 2.10
N PRO A 560 2.10 -26.32 1.85
CA PRO A 560 3.49 -26.36 2.34
C PRO A 560 4.39 -25.19 1.89
N THR A 561 3.91 -24.36 0.98
CA THR A 561 4.61 -23.17 0.46
C THR A 561 4.43 -21.92 1.34
N ILE A 562 3.52 -21.94 2.31
CA ILE A 562 3.20 -20.77 3.17
C ILE A 562 4.41 -20.41 4.04
N ARG A 563 4.81 -19.14 4.01
CA ARG A 563 5.93 -18.56 4.75
C ARG A 563 5.48 -17.65 5.89
N HIS A 564 4.34 -16.97 5.72
CA HIS A 564 3.82 -15.99 6.68
C HIS A 564 2.40 -16.39 7.11
N LEU A 565 2.21 -16.55 8.42
CA LEU A 565 0.94 -16.93 9.02
C LEU A 565 0.50 -15.89 10.06
N SER A 566 -0.75 -15.45 9.94
CA SER A 566 -1.46 -14.69 10.97
C SER A 566 -2.62 -15.50 11.53
N ILE A 567 -2.85 -15.37 12.83
CA ILE A 567 -3.94 -16.03 13.56
C ILE A 567 -4.80 -14.95 14.21
N VAL A 568 -5.96 -14.69 13.63
CA VAL A 568 -6.93 -13.69 14.13
C VAL A 568 -7.79 -14.34 15.22
N THR A 569 -7.68 -13.80 16.42
CA THR A 569 -8.31 -14.31 17.65
C THR A 569 -9.65 -13.65 17.98
N ASN A 570 -10.01 -12.55 17.31
CA ASN A 570 -11.17 -11.71 17.62
C ASN A 570 -12.51 -12.49 17.62
N SER A 571 -12.66 -13.49 16.76
CA SER A 571 -13.83 -14.37 16.67
C SER A 571 -13.84 -15.51 17.70
N ALA A 572 -12.72 -15.74 18.38
CA ALA A 572 -12.55 -16.75 19.43
C ALA A 572 -12.51 -16.16 20.84
N TYR A 573 -12.12 -14.89 21.00
CA TYR A 573 -11.94 -14.21 22.29
C TYR A 573 -12.60 -12.83 22.27
N SER A 574 -13.93 -12.80 22.41
CA SER A 574 -14.70 -11.58 22.70
C SER A 574 -14.69 -11.27 24.20
N LYS A 575 -14.66 -9.98 24.57
CA LYS A 575 -15.01 -9.57 25.94
C LYS A 575 -16.46 -9.94 26.24
N ASP A 576 -16.72 -10.38 27.47
CA ASP A 576 -18.09 -10.52 27.98
C ASP A 576 -18.66 -9.17 28.45
N GLN A 577 -19.91 -9.19 28.95
CA GLN A 577 -20.63 -8.04 29.48
C GLN A 577 -19.97 -7.39 30.71
N HIS A 578 -18.94 -8.02 31.29
CA HIS A 578 -18.14 -7.52 32.42
C HIS A 578 -16.72 -7.15 31.98
N GLY A 579 -16.46 -7.08 30.67
CA GLY A 579 -15.15 -6.73 30.10
C GLY A 579 -14.09 -7.84 30.18
N THR A 580 -14.44 -9.01 30.74
CA THR A 580 -13.52 -10.14 30.93
C THR A 580 -13.41 -10.94 29.63
N ILE A 581 -12.23 -11.50 29.34
CA ILE A 581 -12.00 -12.33 28.16
C ILE A 581 -11.95 -13.81 28.60
N PRO A 582 -13.02 -14.60 28.42
CA PRO A 582 -13.05 -16.00 28.81
C PRO A 582 -12.13 -16.86 27.93
N ARG A 583 -11.55 -17.91 28.54
CA ARG A 583 -10.57 -18.79 27.89
C ARG A 583 -11.22 -19.73 26.87
N ASN A 584 -10.86 -19.60 25.58
CA ASN A 584 -11.40 -20.47 24.53
C ASN A 584 -10.62 -21.79 24.35
N ILE A 585 -10.93 -22.75 25.22
CA ILE A 585 -10.33 -24.11 25.21
C ILE A 585 -10.51 -24.82 23.84
N LYS A 586 -11.59 -24.54 23.09
CA LYS A 586 -11.81 -25.15 21.76
C LYS A 586 -10.79 -24.62 20.74
N PHE A 587 -10.50 -23.33 20.75
CA PHE A 587 -9.53 -22.69 19.87
C PHE A 587 -8.10 -23.18 20.18
N GLU A 588 -7.72 -23.17 21.46
CA GLU A 588 -6.43 -23.69 21.92
C GLU A 588 -6.24 -25.16 21.54
N GLY A 589 -7.28 -25.99 21.75
CA GLY A 589 -7.25 -27.42 21.41
C GLY A 589 -7.12 -27.72 19.91
N VAL A 590 -7.65 -26.86 19.03
CA VAL A 590 -7.53 -27.03 17.57
C VAL A 590 -6.13 -26.67 17.07
N ASN A 591 -5.55 -25.56 17.55
CA ASN A 591 -4.21 -25.15 17.13
C ASN A 591 -3.14 -26.12 17.68
N CYS A 592 -3.19 -26.46 18.97
CA CYS A 592 -2.20 -27.35 19.60
C CYS A 592 -2.19 -28.79 19.06
N ARG A 593 -3.31 -29.26 18.46
CA ARG A 593 -3.36 -30.58 17.80
C ARG A 593 -2.85 -30.57 16.36
N LYS A 594 -2.84 -29.41 15.68
CA LYS A 594 -2.43 -29.31 14.26
C LYS A 594 -0.95 -28.96 14.07
N HIS A 595 -0.31 -28.25 15.01
CA HIS A 595 1.14 -27.96 14.96
C HIS A 595 2.04 -29.13 15.44
N ARG A 596 1.64 -30.39 15.21
CA ARG A 596 2.38 -31.60 15.58
C ARG A 596 2.74 -32.52 14.39
N HIS A 597 2.49 -32.04 13.18
CA HIS A 597 2.82 -32.69 11.90
C HIS A 597 3.48 -31.67 10.98
#